data_AF-A0A3R7V518-F1
#
_entry.id   AF-A0A3R7V518-F1
#
_cell.length_a   1.000
_cell.length_b   1.000
_cell.length_c   1.000
_cell.angle_alpha   90.00
_cell.angle_beta   90.00
_cell.angle_gamma   90.00
#
_symmetry.space_group_name_H-M   'P 1'
#
loop_
_entity.id
_entity.type
_entity.pdbx_description
1 polymer ?
#
loop_
_entity_poly.entity_id
_entity_poly.type
_entity_poly.pdbx_seq_one_letter_code
_entity_poly.pdbx_strand_id
1 'polypeptide(L)'
;MDKMVHTALNSLKMILQNQQITSQNISNASVVGYRRDSNSEFGTAYLNSEEGLNTRVFATREIGAFSTQQGDLESTENPLDVAIKGEGYFIIQPKEG
;
A
#
# COMPACT_ATOMS: atom_id res chain seq x y z
N MET A 1 -4.48 27.70 -20.46
CA MET A 1 -5.51 27.23 -19.51
C MET A 1 -5.79 25.78 -19.89
N ASP A 2 -5.24 24.77 -19.22
CA ASP A 2 -5.92 24.10 -18.08
C ASP A 2 -4.94 23.28 -17.20
N LYS A 3 -3.64 23.63 -17.22
CA LYS A 3 -2.56 22.82 -16.62
C LYS A 3 -2.74 22.59 -15.11
N MET A 4 -3.23 23.60 -14.39
CA MET A 4 -3.47 23.53 -12.95
C MET A 4 -4.60 22.57 -12.59
N VAL A 5 -5.64 22.46 -13.43
CA VAL A 5 -6.79 21.56 -13.17
C VAL A 5 -6.34 20.11 -13.26
N HIS A 6 -5.49 19.75 -14.22
CA HIS A 6 -4.98 18.38 -14.34
C HIS A 6 -4.05 18.00 -13.17
N THR A 7 -3.19 18.92 -12.72
CA THR A 7 -2.35 18.70 -11.53
C THR A 7 -3.22 18.57 -10.27
N ALA A 8 -4.21 19.45 -10.09
CA ALA A 8 -5.13 19.38 -8.96
C ALA A 8 -5.94 18.07 -8.94
N LEU A 9 -6.46 17.65 -10.11
CA LEU A 9 -7.19 16.39 -10.24
C LEU A 9 -6.31 15.17 -9.94
N ASN A 10 -5.05 15.18 -10.39
CA ASN A 10 -4.09 14.13 -10.07
C ASN A 10 -3.83 14.05 -8.56
N SER A 11 -3.62 15.18 -7.88
CA SER A 11 -3.46 15.22 -6.43
C SER A 11 -4.70 14.72 -5.69
N LEU A 12 -5.91 15.13 -6.10
CA LEU A 12 -7.16 14.65 -5.51
C LEU A 12 -7.31 13.13 -5.67
N LYS A 13 -7.01 12.60 -6.86
CA LYS A 13 -7.03 11.15 -7.11
C LYS A 13 -6.09 10.40 -6.16
N MET A 14 -4.89 10.96 -5.91
CA MET A 14 -3.91 10.34 -5.02
C MET A 14 -4.35 10.37 -3.55
N ILE A 15 -4.99 11.46 -3.10
CA ILE A 15 -5.59 11.55 -1.77
C ILE A 15 -6.68 10.48 -1.59
N LEU A 16 -7.57 10.33 -2.58
CA LEU A 16 -8.62 9.32 -2.54
C LEU A 16 -8.05 7.89 -2.45
N GLN A 17 -7.00 7.60 -3.22
CA GLN A 17 -6.33 6.29 -3.16
C GLN A 17 -5.68 6.03 -1.79
N ASN A 18 -5.04 7.03 -1.20
CA ASN A 18 -4.47 6.92 0.14
C ASN A 18 -5.54 6.71 1.22
N GLN A 19 -6.67 7.39 1.09
CA GLN A 19 -7.81 7.18 1.97
C GLN A 19 -8.33 5.75 1.87
N GLN A 20 -8.42 5.19 0.66
CA GLN A 20 -8.85 3.81 0.45
C GLN A 20 -7.91 2.80 1.14
N ILE A 21 -6.59 2.98 1.04
CA ILE A 21 -5.60 2.12 1.70
C ILE A 21 -5.68 2.25 3.22
N THR A 22 -5.80 3.48 3.71
CA THR A 22 -5.95 3.73 5.14
C THR A 22 -7.21 3.04 5.67
N SER A 23 -8.33 3.15 4.94
CA SER A 23 -9.57 2.46 5.28
C SER A 23 -9.38 0.95 5.29
N GLN A 24 -8.72 0.37 4.28
CA GLN A 24 -8.45 -1.06 4.20
C GLN A 24 -7.56 -1.54 5.37
N ASN A 25 -6.52 -0.78 5.70
CA ASN A 25 -5.63 -1.09 6.83
C ASN A 25 -6.38 -1.07 8.17
N ILE A 26 -7.27 -0.09 8.38
CA ILE A 26 -8.10 0.00 9.59
C ILE A 26 -9.10 -1.16 9.66
N SER A 27 -9.76 -1.48 8.55
CA SER A 27 -10.74 -2.57 8.50
C SER A 27 -10.12 -3.93 8.82
N ASN A 28 -8.84 -4.14 8.50
CA ASN A 28 -8.12 -5.38 8.79
C ASN A 28 -7.22 -5.31 10.03
N ALA A 29 -7.34 -4.28 10.86
CA ALA A 29 -6.46 -4.09 12.01
C ALA A 29 -6.53 -5.24 13.04
N SER A 30 -7.64 -5.97 13.09
CA SER A 30 -7.84 -7.13 13.97
C SER A 30 -7.60 -8.49 13.30
N VAL A 31 -7.24 -8.52 12.01
CA VAL A 31 -6.99 -9.76 11.28
C VAL A 31 -5.62 -10.30 11.65
N VAL A 32 -5.58 -11.52 12.20
CA VAL A 32 -4.33 -12.18 12.61
C VAL A 32 -3.42 -12.40 11.40
N GLY A 33 -2.15 -12.01 11.52
CA GLY A 33 -1.15 -12.14 10.47
C GLY A 33 -1.27 -11.12 9.33
N TYR A 34 -2.18 -10.14 9.43
CA TYR A 34 -2.30 -9.07 8.44
C TYR A 34 -1.03 -8.22 8.36
N ARG A 35 -0.53 -8.02 7.15
CA ARG A 35 0.55 -7.06 6.87
C ARG A 35 -0.08 -5.84 6.23
N ARG A 36 0.02 -4.69 6.90
CA ARG A 36 -0.53 -3.44 6.37
C ARG A 36 0.07 -3.12 5.01
N ASP A 37 -0.76 -2.62 4.11
CA ASP A 37 -0.27 -2.02 2.87
C ASP A 37 0.54 -0.78 3.24
N SER A 38 1.72 -0.65 2.62
CA SER A 38 2.54 0.53 2.83
C SER A 38 1.83 1.73 2.22
N ASN A 39 1.85 2.85 2.93
CA ASN A 39 1.54 4.13 2.31
C ASN A 39 2.58 4.34 1.23
N SER A 40 2.15 4.32 -0.03
CA SER A 40 3.10 4.44 -1.11
C SER A 40 3.90 5.71 -1.01
N GLU A 41 5.18 5.58 -1.31
CA GLU A 41 6.04 6.71 -1.50
C GLU A 41 5.50 7.57 -2.64
N PHE A 42 5.33 8.85 -2.33
CA PHE A 42 4.87 9.83 -3.30
C PHE A 42 6.07 10.37 -4.05
N GLY A 43 6.10 10.11 -5.35
CA GLY A 43 7.07 10.67 -6.28
C GLY A 43 6.50 11.88 -7.01
N THR A 44 7.38 12.56 -7.76
CA THR A 44 6.96 13.55 -8.75
C THR A 44 7.58 13.18 -10.10
N ALA A 45 6.81 13.30 -11.17
CA ALA A 45 7.27 13.10 -12.53
C ALA A 45 6.91 14.30 -13.39
N TYR A 46 7.85 14.70 -14.22
CA TYR A 46 7.64 15.72 -15.24
C TYR A 46 7.06 15.06 -16.49
N LEU A 47 6.07 15.70 -17.12
CA LEU A 47 5.65 15.29 -18.45
C LEU A 47 6.68 15.80 -19.47
N ASN A 48 7.39 14.89 -20.11
CA ASN A 48 8.35 15.24 -21.17
C ASN A 48 7.60 15.74 -22.41
N SER A 49 7.95 16.94 -22.88
CA SER A 49 7.55 17.46 -24.20
C SER A 49 8.71 17.28 -25.16
N GLU A 50 8.49 16.67 -26.33
CA GLU A 50 9.54 16.52 -27.36
C GLU A 50 10.04 17.88 -27.90
N GLU A 51 9.18 18.90 -27.86
CA GLU A 51 9.54 20.29 -28.13
C GLU A 51 9.03 21.19 -26.98
N GLY A 52 9.93 21.87 -26.26
CA GLY A 52 9.60 22.92 -25.28
C GLY A 52 9.91 22.61 -23.81
N LEU A 53 9.55 23.55 -22.92
CA LEU A 53 9.81 23.45 -21.48
C LEU A 53 8.82 22.49 -20.79
N ASN A 54 9.36 21.62 -19.92
CA ASN A 54 8.60 20.70 -19.06
C ASN A 54 7.83 21.47 -17.97
N THR A 55 6.67 22.01 -18.32
CA THR A 55 5.87 22.89 -17.45
C THR A 55 4.80 22.16 -16.63
N ARG A 56 4.78 20.82 -16.63
CA ARG A 56 3.78 20.01 -15.92
C ARG A 56 4.45 19.00 -15.01
N VAL A 57 4.06 19.02 -13.74
CA VAL A 57 4.47 18.06 -12.72
C VAL A 57 3.25 17.28 -12.29
N PHE A 58 3.36 15.95 -12.30
CA PHE A 58 2.38 15.03 -11.76
C PHE A 58 2.96 14.36 -10.54
N ALA A 59 2.12 14.14 -9.53
CA ALA A 59 2.47 13.28 -8.43
C ALA A 59 2.31 11.82 -8.90
N THR A 60 3.30 11.00 -8.56
CA THR A 60 3.39 9.58 -8.88
C THR A 60 3.42 8.76 -7.60
N ARG A 61 3.17 7.46 -7.75
CA ARG A 61 3.00 6.55 -6.63
C ARG A 61 3.55 5.18 -7.00
N GLU A 62 4.39 4.60 -6.15
CA GLU A 62 4.82 3.20 -6.30
C GLU A 62 3.77 2.26 -5.70
N ILE A 63 3.32 1.22 -6.42
CA ILE A 63 2.20 0.37 -6.00
C ILE A 63 2.74 -1.02 -5.59
N GLY A 64 2.13 -1.63 -4.56
CA GLY A 64 2.30 -3.06 -4.27
C GLY A 64 3.24 -3.40 -3.13
N ALA A 65 3.73 -2.42 -2.37
CA ALA A 65 4.52 -2.68 -1.16
C ALA A 65 3.63 -2.87 0.07
N PHE A 66 3.98 -3.84 0.92
CA PHE A 66 3.39 -4.05 2.24
C PHE A 66 4.48 -4.05 3.31
N SER A 67 4.08 -3.87 4.57
CA SER A 67 5.03 -3.87 5.69
C SER A 67 5.60 -5.26 5.95
N THR A 68 6.92 -5.38 6.00
CA THR A 68 7.62 -6.60 6.44
C THR A 68 7.75 -6.70 7.97
N GLN A 69 7.42 -5.63 8.70
CA GLN A 69 7.52 -5.60 10.16
C GLN A 69 6.55 -6.58 10.81
N GLN A 70 7.08 -7.42 11.70
CA GLN A 70 6.31 -8.37 12.51
C GLN A 70 5.41 -7.62 13.50
N GLY A 71 4.15 -8.02 13.57
CA GLY A 71 3.20 -7.51 14.57
C GLY A 71 3.35 -8.22 15.91
N ASP A 72 2.57 -7.76 16.89
CA ASP A 72 2.56 -8.35 18.22
C ASP A 72 2.05 -9.80 18.20
N LEU A 73 2.61 -10.63 19.08
CA LEU A 73 2.21 -12.02 19.27
C LEU A 73 1.51 -12.16 20.61
N GLU A 74 0.30 -12.69 20.58
CA GLU A 74 -0.50 -12.99 21.76
C GLU A 74 -0.63 -14.52 21.93
N SER A 75 -0.50 -15.01 23.16
CA SER A 75 -0.69 -16.43 23.46
C SER A 75 -2.18 -16.71 23.61
N THR A 76 -2.71 -17.66 22.84
CA THR A 76 -4.11 -18.06 22.89
C THR A 76 -4.39 -19.22 23.87
N GLU A 77 -3.35 -19.79 24.49
CA GLU A 77 -3.40 -20.98 25.36
C GLU A 77 -3.91 -22.27 24.68
N ASN A 78 -4.21 -22.22 23.38
CA ASN A 78 -4.62 -23.39 22.61
C ASN A 78 -3.38 -24.09 22.01
N PRO A 79 -3.15 -25.38 22.28
CA PRO A 79 -1.96 -26.09 21.78
C PRO A 79 -1.89 -26.23 20.25
N LEU A 80 -3.00 -25.97 19.53
CA LEU A 80 -3.04 -26.04 18.07
C LEU A 80 -2.81 -24.69 17.37
N ASP A 81 -2.72 -23.60 18.14
CA ASP A 81 -2.46 -22.27 17.59
C ASP A 81 -0.95 -22.02 17.56
N VAL A 82 -0.41 -21.80 16.36
CA VAL A 82 1.02 -21.63 16.15
C VAL A 82 1.28 -20.34 15.38
N ALA A 83 2.28 -19.59 15.81
CA ALA A 83 2.77 -18.40 15.14
C ALA A 83 4.27 -18.53 14.81
N ILE A 84 4.71 -17.90 13.73
CA ILE A 84 6.12 -17.81 13.35
C ILE A 84 6.74 -16.62 14.09
N LYS A 85 7.80 -16.88 14.86
CA LYS A 85 8.62 -15.83 15.47
C LYS A 85 9.82 -15.53 14.57
N GLY A 86 9.73 -14.43 13.82
CA GLY A 86 10.74 -14.02 12.85
C GLY A 86 10.22 -14.14 11.41
N GLU A 87 11.15 -14.19 10.45
CA GLU A 87 10.82 -14.30 9.04
C GLU A 87 10.36 -15.72 8.66
N GLY A 88 9.28 -15.81 7.89
CA GLY A 88 8.78 -17.09 7.38
C GLY A 88 7.31 -17.06 7.01
N TYR A 89 6.89 -18.06 6.24
CA TYR A 89 5.50 -18.25 5.84
C TYR A 89 5.09 -19.70 6.08
N PHE A 90 3.82 -19.90 6.43
CA PHE A 90 3.21 -21.22 6.36
C PHE A 90 2.89 -21.57 4.92
N ILE A 91 3.06 -22.84 4.56
CA ILE A 91 2.65 -23.38 3.27
C ILE A 91 1.44 -24.26 3.53
N ILE A 92 0.34 -24.01 2.82
CA ILE A 92 -0.87 -24.82 2.87
C ILE A 92 -1.17 -25.33 1.47
N GLN A 93 -1.66 -26.56 1.36
CA GLN A 93 -2.23 -27.07 0.13
C GLN A 93 -3.74 -26.77 0.12
N PRO A 94 -4.24 -25.97 -0.85
CA PRO A 94 -5.67 -25.80 -1.05
C PRO A 94 -6.37 -27.13 -1.32
N LYS A 95 -7.69 -27.18 -1.12
CA LYS A 95 -8.48 -28.39 -1.40
C LYS A 95 -8.39 -28.85 -2.86
N GLU A 96 -8.10 -27.93 -3.78
CA GLU A 96 -7.99 -28.20 -5.22
C GLU A 96 -6.57 -28.56 -5.68
N GLY A 97 -5.60 -28.65 -4.76
CA GLY A 97 -4.19 -28.88 -5.05
C GLY A 97 -3.44 -27.60 -5.40
#